data_AF-A0A703SJ17-F1
#
_entry.id   AF-A0A703SJ17-F1
#
_cell.length_a   1.000
_cell.length_b   1.000
_cell.length_c   1.000
_cell.angle_alpha   90.00
_cell.angle_beta   90.00
_cell.angle_gamma   90.00
#
_symmetry.space_group_name_H-M   'P 1'
#
loop_
_entity.id
_entity.type
_entity.pdbx_description
1 polymer ?
#
loop_
_entity_poly.entity_id
_entity_poly.type
_entity_poly.pdbx_seq_one_letter_code
_entity_poly.pdbx_strand_id
1 'polypeptide(L)'
;MFKSFFPKPGPFFMSAFVWALIAVIFWQAGGGDWVARLVGASDEVPISAARFWSLDYLIFYAYYLICVGLFATFWFIYSPHRWQYWSILGTSLIIFVTWFLVEVGVAVNAWYAPFYDLIQTALSSPHKVTLGQFYHEVGVFLGIALIAVVIGVLNNFFVSHYVFRWRTAMNEHYM
;
A
#
# COMPACT_ATOMS: atom_id res chain seq x y z
N MET A 1 -24.75 4.28 13.31
CA MET A 1 -23.88 4.56 12.15
C MET A 1 -23.09 3.33 11.71
N PHE A 2 -22.30 2.67 12.55
CA PHE A 2 -21.53 1.49 12.11
C PHE A 2 -22.38 0.28 11.73
N LYS A 3 -23.52 0.07 12.41
CA LYS A 3 -24.47 -1.01 12.10
C LYS A 3 -25.07 -0.93 10.69
N SER A 4 -25.07 0.25 10.06
CA SER A 4 -25.66 0.41 8.73
C SER A 4 -24.71 -0.03 7.61
N PHE A 5 -23.41 -0.06 7.87
CA PHE A 5 -22.39 -0.30 6.85
C PHE A 5 -21.62 -1.59 7.08
N PHE A 6 -21.27 -1.91 8.32
CA PHE A 6 -20.46 -3.08 8.68
C PHE A 6 -21.34 -4.24 9.18
N PRO A 7 -21.02 -5.49 8.81
CA PRO A 7 -21.69 -6.66 9.36
C PRO A 7 -21.38 -6.76 10.86
N LYS A 8 -22.40 -6.87 11.73
CA LYS A 8 -22.25 -7.06 13.20
C LYS A 8 -21.04 -6.31 13.81
N PRO A 9 -21.10 -4.97 13.96
CA PRO A 9 -19.92 -4.13 14.18
C PRO A 9 -19.07 -4.52 15.39
N GLY A 10 -19.67 -4.92 16.52
CA GLY A 10 -18.90 -5.29 17.72
C GLY A 10 -17.94 -6.48 17.46
N PRO A 11 -18.47 -7.66 17.11
CA PRO A 11 -17.64 -8.80 16.75
C PRO A 11 -16.74 -8.55 15.53
N PHE A 12 -17.21 -7.79 14.54
CA PHE A 12 -16.43 -7.47 13.35
C PHE A 12 -15.15 -6.71 13.68
N PHE A 13 -15.25 -5.57 14.38
CA PHE A 13 -14.06 -4.76 14.70
C PHE A 13 -13.10 -5.49 15.63
N MET A 14 -13.59 -6.26 16.61
CA MET A 14 -12.73 -7.08 17.46
C MET A 14 -11.99 -8.17 16.66
N SER A 15 -12.71 -8.87 15.78
CA SER A 15 -12.08 -9.88 14.91
C SER A 15 -11.09 -9.27 13.94
N ALA A 16 -11.40 -8.09 13.36
CA ALA A 16 -10.52 -7.37 12.46
C ALA A 16 -9.24 -6.93 13.18
N PHE A 17 -9.35 -6.40 14.40
CA PHE A 17 -8.22 -5.98 15.21
C PHE A 17 -7.30 -7.15 15.56
N VAL A 18 -7.86 -8.25 16.08
CA VAL A 18 -7.09 -9.45 16.43
C VAL A 18 -6.44 -10.07 15.19
N TRP A 19 -7.18 -10.19 14.09
CA TRP A 19 -6.67 -10.73 12.83
C TRP A 19 -5.53 -9.87 12.26
N ALA A 20 -5.71 -8.54 12.25
CA ALA A 20 -4.68 -7.61 11.81
C ALA A 20 -3.42 -7.70 12.67
N LEU A 21 -3.57 -7.79 14.00
CA LEU A 21 -2.42 -7.99 14.90
C LEU A 21 -1.68 -9.28 14.60
N ILE A 22 -2.39 -10.40 14.44
CA ILE A 22 -1.77 -11.69 14.11
C ILE A 22 -1.01 -11.59 12.78
N ALA A 23 -1.63 -11.00 11.76
CA ALA A 23 -1.00 -10.84 10.44
C ALA A 23 0.25 -9.96 10.51
N VAL A 24 0.17 -8.83 11.20
CA VAL A 24 1.32 -7.91 11.37
C VAL A 24 2.44 -8.58 12.16
N ILE A 25 2.12 -9.23 13.29
CA ILE A 25 3.13 -9.93 14.11
C ILE A 25 3.78 -11.05 13.31
N PHE A 26 3.00 -11.85 12.58
CA PHE A 26 3.55 -12.90 11.73
C PHE A 26 4.53 -12.34 10.70
N TRP A 27 4.14 -11.27 10.01
CA TRP A 27 4.99 -10.64 9.00
C TRP A 27 6.28 -10.09 9.61
N GLN A 28 6.18 -9.37 10.73
CA GLN A 28 7.32 -8.72 11.41
C GLN A 28 8.22 -9.69 12.19
N ALA A 29 7.71 -10.85 12.63
CA ALA A 29 8.49 -11.86 13.36
C ALA A 29 9.37 -12.74 12.46
N GLY A 30 9.57 -12.35 11.20
CA GLY A 30 10.36 -13.10 10.22
C GLY A 30 9.54 -14.00 9.30
N GLY A 31 8.21 -13.95 9.36
CA GLY A 31 7.34 -14.62 8.38
C GLY A 31 7.54 -14.08 6.97
N GLY A 32 7.75 -12.77 6.83
CA GLY A 32 8.10 -12.14 5.54
C GLY A 32 9.40 -12.70 4.96
N ASP A 33 10.48 -12.67 5.75
CA ASP A 33 11.80 -13.18 5.34
C ASP A 33 11.78 -14.66 5.00
N TRP A 34 11.00 -15.45 5.75
CA TRP A 34 10.82 -16.87 5.46
C TRP A 34 10.17 -17.09 4.09
N VAL A 35 9.10 -16.35 3.75
CA VAL A 35 8.47 -16.44 2.43
C VAL A 35 9.39 -15.91 1.33
N ALA A 36 10.10 -14.81 1.57
CA ALA A 36 11.07 -14.23 0.64
C ALA A 36 12.17 -15.24 0.25
N ARG A 37 12.72 -15.96 1.24
CA ARG A 37 13.73 -17.02 1.00
C ARG A 37 13.19 -18.21 0.22
N LEU A 38 11.93 -18.59 0.44
CA LEU A 38 11.30 -19.68 -0.30
C LEU A 38 11.10 -19.36 -1.79
N VAL A 39 10.86 -18.09 -2.11
CA VAL A 39 10.64 -17.63 -3.49
C VAL A 39 11.94 -17.15 -4.16
N GLY A 40 13.04 -17.04 -3.40
CA GLY A 40 14.33 -16.62 -3.90
C GLY A 40 14.42 -15.12 -4.18
N ALA A 41 13.71 -14.30 -3.39
CA ALA A 41 13.81 -12.85 -3.48
C ALA A 41 15.23 -12.39 -3.07
N SER A 42 15.79 -11.43 -3.80
CA SER A 42 17.09 -10.81 -3.49
C SER A 42 16.90 -9.56 -2.65
N ASP A 43 17.73 -9.37 -1.62
CA ASP A 43 17.68 -8.22 -0.70
C ASP A 43 17.95 -6.85 -1.36
N GLU A 44 18.35 -6.81 -2.63
CA GLU A 44 18.60 -5.56 -3.35
C GLU A 44 17.31 -4.94 -3.88
N VAL A 45 16.77 -4.00 -3.11
CA VAL A 45 15.60 -3.21 -3.52
C VAL A 45 16.03 -2.09 -4.47
N PRO A 46 15.50 -2.02 -5.70
CA PRO A 46 15.81 -0.93 -6.63
C PRO A 46 15.50 0.45 -6.05
N ILE A 47 16.30 1.45 -6.39
CA ILE A 47 16.07 2.86 -5.98
C ILE A 47 15.00 3.51 -6.87
N SER A 48 14.73 2.95 -8.06
CA SER A 48 13.76 3.46 -9.02
C SER A 48 12.34 2.93 -8.80
N ALA A 49 11.40 3.37 -9.64
CA ALA A 49 10.03 2.86 -9.70
C ALA A 49 9.94 1.32 -9.85
N ALA A 50 11.01 0.65 -10.29
CA ALA A 50 11.12 -0.81 -10.30
C ALA A 50 10.98 -1.43 -8.90
N ARG A 51 11.21 -0.66 -7.83
CA ARG A 51 10.97 -1.05 -6.44
C ARG A 51 9.59 -1.69 -6.23
N PHE A 52 8.54 -1.08 -6.78
CA PHE A 52 7.16 -1.55 -6.60
C PHE A 52 6.86 -2.85 -7.35
N TRP A 53 7.74 -3.26 -8.26
CA TRP A 53 7.67 -4.53 -9.00
C TRP A 53 8.72 -5.54 -8.52
N SER A 54 9.49 -5.19 -7.50
CA SER A 54 10.45 -6.13 -6.90
C SER A 54 9.73 -7.28 -6.21
N LEU A 55 10.41 -8.42 -6.15
CA LEU A 55 9.83 -9.67 -5.67
C LEU A 55 9.35 -9.52 -4.22
N ASP A 56 10.08 -8.80 -3.37
CA ASP A 56 9.71 -8.56 -1.96
C ASP A 56 8.36 -7.85 -1.83
N TYR A 57 8.15 -6.79 -2.62
CA TYR A 57 6.89 -6.06 -2.61
C TYR A 57 5.74 -6.91 -3.16
N LEU A 58 5.98 -7.70 -4.22
CA LEU A 58 4.98 -8.60 -4.77
C LEU A 58 4.56 -9.70 -3.79
N ILE A 59 5.51 -10.24 -3.01
CA ILE A 59 5.20 -11.19 -1.94
C ILE A 59 4.33 -10.51 -0.88
N PHE A 60 4.67 -9.29 -0.46
CA PHE A 60 3.85 -8.56 0.50
C PHE A 60 2.44 -8.31 -0.05
N TYR A 61 2.28 -7.94 -1.33
CA TYR A 61 0.97 -7.75 -1.96
C TYR A 61 0.16 -9.03 -1.95
N ALA A 62 0.79 -10.17 -2.27
CA ALA A 62 0.15 -11.48 -2.23
C ALA A 62 -0.26 -11.87 -0.82
N TYR A 63 0.63 -11.69 0.16
CA TYR A 63 0.35 -11.95 1.57
C TYR A 63 -0.82 -11.11 2.09
N TYR A 64 -0.80 -9.81 1.79
CA TYR A 64 -1.88 -8.89 2.14
C TYR A 64 -3.22 -9.33 1.51
N LEU A 65 -3.23 -9.66 0.21
CA LEU A 65 -4.41 -10.15 -0.49
C LEU A 65 -4.96 -11.43 0.10
N ILE A 66 -4.10 -12.38 0.49
CA ILE A 66 -4.51 -13.62 1.15
C ILE A 66 -5.13 -13.31 2.50
N CYS A 67 -4.50 -12.47 3.33
CA CYS A 67 -5.02 -12.11 4.65
C CYS A 67 -6.38 -11.41 4.57
N VAL A 68 -6.54 -10.47 3.63
CA VAL A 68 -7.81 -9.78 3.39
C VAL A 68 -8.85 -10.73 2.79
N GLY A 69 -8.46 -11.58 1.85
CA GLY A 69 -9.33 -12.56 1.21
C GLY A 69 -9.90 -13.54 2.21
N LEU A 70 -9.06 -14.14 3.07
CA LEU A 70 -9.50 -15.04 4.14
C LEU A 70 -10.48 -14.36 5.10
N PHE A 71 -10.16 -13.14 5.53
CA PHE A 71 -11.01 -12.36 6.41
C PHE A 71 -12.36 -12.01 5.76
N ALA A 72 -12.33 -11.57 4.50
CA ALA A 72 -13.53 -11.20 3.75
C ALA A 72 -14.42 -12.42 3.47
N THR A 73 -13.84 -13.54 3.02
CA THR A 73 -14.58 -14.77 2.75
C THR A 73 -15.27 -15.30 4.01
N PHE A 74 -14.58 -15.29 5.16
CA PHE A 74 -15.19 -15.66 6.44
C PHE A 74 -16.44 -14.82 6.73
N TRP A 75 -16.34 -13.49 6.61
CA TRP A 75 -17.45 -12.59 6.92
C TRP A 75 -18.58 -12.63 5.88
N PHE A 76 -18.26 -12.87 4.62
CA PHE A 76 -19.26 -13.02 3.55
C PHE A 76 -20.14 -14.26 3.78
N ILE A 77 -19.57 -15.33 4.32
CA ILE A 77 -20.30 -16.57 4.63
C ILE A 77 -21.03 -16.45 5.97
N TYR A 78 -20.37 -15.92 7.01
CA TYR A 78 -20.92 -15.89 8.36
C TYR A 78 -22.06 -14.90 8.55
N SER A 79 -22.02 -13.73 7.91
CA SER A 79 -23.03 -12.69 8.07
C SER A 79 -23.16 -11.86 6.79
N PRO A 80 -23.81 -12.39 5.74
CA PRO A 80 -23.93 -11.70 4.46
C PRO A 80 -24.63 -10.36 4.65
N HIS A 81 -23.98 -9.28 4.21
CA HIS A 81 -24.48 -7.91 4.34
C HIS A 81 -24.46 -7.20 2.99
N ARG A 82 -25.50 -6.41 2.69
CA ARG A 82 -25.63 -5.70 1.39
C ARG A 82 -24.39 -4.88 1.05
N TRP A 83 -23.77 -4.26 2.06
CA TRP A 83 -22.62 -3.37 1.92
C TRP A 83 -21.27 -4.07 2.21
N GLN A 84 -21.20 -5.40 2.28
CA GLN A 84 -19.99 -6.13 2.69
C GLN A 84 -18.79 -5.92 1.76
N TYR A 85 -19.01 -5.80 0.45
CA TYR A 85 -17.95 -5.51 -0.51
C TYR A 85 -17.29 -4.14 -0.23
N TRP A 86 -18.10 -3.11 0.02
CA TRP A 86 -17.58 -1.78 0.31
C TRP A 86 -17.00 -1.68 1.71
N SER A 87 -17.64 -2.27 2.71
CA SER A 87 -17.19 -2.20 4.10
C SER A 87 -15.94 -3.03 4.39
N ILE A 88 -15.76 -4.18 3.76
CA ILE A 88 -14.58 -5.02 4.02
C ILE A 88 -13.49 -4.71 2.98
N LEU A 89 -13.78 -4.96 1.70
CA LEU A 89 -12.79 -4.81 0.64
C LEU A 89 -12.46 -3.33 0.36
N GLY A 90 -13.46 -2.44 0.47
CA GLY A 90 -13.23 -1.00 0.30
C GLY A 90 -12.37 -0.42 1.42
N THR A 91 -12.64 -0.78 2.68
CA THR A 91 -11.79 -0.36 3.81
C THR A 91 -10.40 -0.95 3.72
N SER A 92 -10.25 -2.23 3.34
CA SER A 92 -8.93 -2.83 3.15
C SER A 92 -8.16 -2.12 2.03
N LEU A 93 -8.81 -1.81 0.90
CA LEU A 93 -8.16 -1.09 -0.19
C LEU A 93 -7.62 0.27 0.27
N ILE A 94 -8.38 1.03 1.07
CA ILE A 94 -7.92 2.32 1.61
C ILE A 94 -6.68 2.13 2.50
N ILE A 95 -6.68 1.10 3.36
CA ILE A 95 -5.53 0.78 4.22
C ILE A 95 -4.31 0.44 3.37
N PHE A 96 -4.47 -0.42 2.36
CA PHE A 96 -3.40 -0.82 1.45
C PHE A 96 -2.81 0.38 0.72
N VAL A 97 -3.65 1.23 0.14
CA VAL A 97 -3.19 2.41 -0.60
C VAL A 97 -2.50 3.42 0.32
N THR A 98 -2.98 3.58 1.55
CA THR A 98 -2.33 4.44 2.55
C THR A 98 -0.93 3.94 2.87
N TRP A 99 -0.76 2.63 3.08
CA TRP A 99 0.55 2.01 3.25
C TRP A 99 1.43 2.19 2.00
N PHE A 100 0.88 1.95 0.80
CA PHE A 100 1.62 2.10 -0.46
C PHE A 100 2.14 3.53 -0.66
N LEU A 101 1.35 4.55 -0.29
CA LEU A 101 1.79 5.95 -0.36
C LEU A 101 2.94 6.27 0.61
N VAL A 102 3.03 5.57 1.75
CA VAL A 102 4.21 5.66 2.63
C VAL A 102 5.44 5.08 1.95
N GLU A 103 5.31 3.93 1.28
CA GLU A 103 6.41 3.29 0.53
C GLU A 103 6.90 4.14 -0.65
N VAL A 104 6.00 4.88 -1.30
CA VAL A 104 6.38 5.91 -2.28
C VAL A 104 7.26 6.99 -1.65
N GLY A 105 6.93 7.44 -0.43
CA GLY A 105 7.79 8.36 0.33
C GLY A 105 9.17 7.77 0.62
N VAL A 106 9.24 6.49 0.99
CA VAL A 106 10.52 5.78 1.20
C VAL A 106 11.32 5.68 -0.10
N ALA A 107 10.67 5.47 -1.24
CA ALA A 107 11.33 5.47 -2.56
C ALA A 107 11.93 6.83 -2.91
N VAL A 108 11.18 7.92 -2.70
CA VAL A 108 11.70 9.29 -2.90
C VAL A 108 12.87 9.57 -1.95
N ASN A 109 12.79 9.12 -0.70
CA ASN A 109 13.88 9.29 0.26
C ASN A 109 15.15 8.54 -0.15
N ALA A 110 15.01 7.31 -0.64
CA ALA A 110 16.13 6.53 -1.14
C ALA A 110 16.77 7.17 -2.39
N TRP A 111 15.97 7.84 -3.22
CA TRP A 111 16.45 8.59 -4.38
C TRP A 111 17.25 9.85 -4.01
N TYR A 112 16.93 10.52 -2.89
CA TYR A 112 17.67 11.72 -2.49
C TYR A 112 19.17 11.47 -2.30
N ALA A 113 19.56 10.32 -1.74
CA ALA A 113 20.97 10.02 -1.46
C ALA A 113 21.87 10.07 -2.72
N PRO A 114 21.64 9.25 -3.78
CA PRO A 114 22.47 9.28 -4.98
C PRO A 114 22.40 10.62 -5.72
N PHE A 115 21.24 11.30 -5.69
CA PHE A 115 21.09 12.61 -6.33
C PHE A 115 21.97 13.69 -5.66
N TYR A 116 21.96 13.75 -4.33
CA TYR A 116 22.82 14.71 -3.61
C TYR A 116 24.31 14.37 -3.73
N ASP A 117 24.67 13.09 -3.79
CA ASP A 117 26.06 12.67 -4.04
C ASP A 117 26.55 13.11 -5.42
N LEU A 118 25.69 13.05 -6.45
CA LEU A 118 25.99 13.58 -7.77
C LEU A 118 26.20 15.10 -7.75
N ILE A 119 25.36 15.85 -7.02
CA ILE A 119 25.54 17.30 -6.85
C ILE A 119 26.89 17.60 -6.19
N GLN A 120 27.21 16.91 -5.08
CA GLN A 120 28.48 17.10 -4.37
C GLN A 120 29.68 16.78 -5.27
N THR A 121 29.60 15.69 -6.04
CA THR A 121 30.68 15.30 -6.96
C THR A 121 30.88 16.35 -8.05
N ALA A 122 29.79 16.90 -8.62
CA ALA A 122 29.86 17.94 -9.63
C ALA A 122 30.48 19.25 -9.10
N LEU A 123 30.25 19.59 -7.83
CA LEU A 123 30.85 20.76 -7.16
C LEU A 123 32.32 20.53 -6.77
N SER A 124 32.72 19.28 -6.52
CA SER A 124 34.08 18.96 -6.07
C SER A 124 35.16 19.12 -7.14
N SER A 125 34.85 18.83 -8.41
CA SER A 125 35.79 19.00 -9.51
C SER A 125 35.05 19.14 -10.86
N PRO A 126 35.50 20.05 -11.74
CA PRO A 126 34.92 20.19 -13.07
C PRO A 126 34.97 18.87 -13.87
N HIS A 127 33.95 18.60 -14.69
CA HIS A 127 33.83 17.45 -15.59
C HIS A 127 33.78 16.05 -14.96
N LYS A 128 33.65 15.92 -13.63
CA LYS A 128 33.49 14.60 -12.98
C LYS A 128 32.10 13.97 -13.13
N VAL A 129 31.09 14.79 -13.42
CA VAL A 129 29.70 14.33 -13.60
C VAL A 129 29.24 14.74 -14.99
N THR A 130 28.61 13.79 -15.69
CA THR A 130 28.02 14.04 -17.01
C THR A 130 26.60 14.57 -16.87
N LEU A 131 26.18 15.42 -17.80
CA LEU A 131 24.80 15.92 -17.83
C LEU A 131 23.77 14.77 -17.96
N GLY A 132 24.15 13.66 -18.60
CA GLY A 132 23.32 12.46 -18.72
C GLY A 132 22.99 11.79 -17.39
N GLN A 133 23.90 11.82 -16.40
CA GLN A 133 23.64 11.28 -15.06
C GLN A 133 22.59 12.10 -14.31
N PHE A 134 22.59 13.43 -14.45
CA PHE A 134 21.55 14.28 -13.88
C PHE A 134 20.18 13.99 -14.49
N TYR A 135 20.09 13.89 -15.82
CA TYR A 135 18.83 13.56 -16.47
C TYR A 135 18.32 12.16 -16.13
N HIS A 136 19.23 11.19 -15.92
CA HIS A 136 18.86 9.87 -15.46
C HIS A 136 18.17 9.92 -14.08
N GLU A 137 18.80 10.57 -13.10
CA GLU A 137 18.21 10.69 -11.76
C GLU A 137 16.89 11.45 -11.76
N VAL A 138 16.79 12.53 -12.52
CA VAL A 138 15.52 13.26 -12.69
C VAL A 138 14.46 12.35 -13.30
N GLY A 139 14.82 11.50 -14.26
CA GLY A 139 13.93 10.50 -14.84
C GLY A 139 13.47 9.45 -13.83
N VAL A 140 14.36 8.99 -12.94
CA VAL A 140 14.03 8.07 -11.85
C VAL A 140 13.01 8.69 -10.89
N PHE A 141 13.25 9.92 -10.45
CA PHE A 141 12.31 10.67 -9.61
C PHE A 141 10.96 10.86 -10.30
N LEU A 142 10.96 11.25 -11.58
CA LEU A 142 9.74 11.45 -12.35
C LEU A 142 8.90 10.17 -12.41
N GLY A 143 9.54 9.00 -12.56
CA GLY A 143 8.86 7.71 -12.53
C GLY A 143 8.14 7.45 -11.20
N ILE A 144 8.81 7.70 -10.07
CA ILE A 144 8.22 7.54 -8.72
C ILE A 144 7.07 8.55 -8.53
N ALA A 145 7.29 9.81 -8.90
CA ALA A 145 6.32 10.88 -8.75
C ALA A 145 5.04 10.64 -9.58
N LEU A 146 5.16 10.14 -10.81
CA LEU A 146 4.01 9.82 -11.65
C LEU A 146 3.16 8.70 -11.04
N ILE A 147 3.79 7.66 -10.49
CA ILE A 147 3.08 6.59 -9.76
C ILE A 147 2.34 7.19 -8.55
N ALA A 148 3.02 8.05 -7.79
CA ALA A 148 2.44 8.72 -6.62
C ALA A 148 1.17 9.52 -6.97
N VAL A 149 1.25 10.34 -8.03
CA VAL A 149 0.15 11.20 -8.48
C VAL A 149 -1.03 10.35 -8.95
N VAL A 150 -0.78 9.34 -9.80
CA VAL A 150 -1.85 8.46 -10.31
C VAL A 150 -2.57 7.76 -9.16
N ILE A 151 -1.82 7.13 -8.26
CA ILE A 151 -2.39 6.40 -7.12
C ILE A 151 -3.10 7.35 -6.16
N GLY A 152 -2.52 8.53 -5.90
CA GLY A 152 -3.13 9.55 -5.04
C GLY A 152 -4.48 10.06 -5.58
N VAL A 153 -4.56 10.34 -6.88
CA VAL A 153 -5.81 10.77 -7.51
C VAL A 153 -6.87 9.67 -7.47
N LEU A 154 -6.49 8.43 -7.80
CA LEU A 154 -7.39 7.28 -7.72
C LEU A 154 -7.88 7.04 -6.30
N ASN A 155 -7.00 7.17 -5.30
CA ASN A 155 -7.36 7.04 -3.89
C ASN A 155 -8.37 8.12 -3.47
N ASN A 156 -8.12 9.38 -3.83
CA ASN A 156 -9.03 10.49 -3.51
C ASN A 156 -10.41 10.28 -4.13
N PHE A 157 -10.47 9.83 -5.39
CA PHE A 157 -11.72 9.46 -6.04
C PHE A 157 -12.41 8.30 -5.32
N PHE A 158 -11.67 7.23 -5.01
CA PHE A 158 -12.20 6.05 -4.35
C PHE A 158 -12.74 6.35 -2.95
N VAL A 159 -12.00 7.10 -2.13
CA VAL A 159 -12.42 7.52 -0.78
C VAL A 159 -13.68 8.39 -0.86
N SER A 160 -13.77 9.29 -1.84
CA SER A 160 -14.98 10.09 -2.07
C SER A 160 -16.19 9.20 -2.38
N HIS A 161 -16.01 8.21 -3.26
CA HIS A 161 -17.07 7.25 -3.58
C HIS A 161 -17.44 6.35 -2.40
N TYR A 162 -16.46 5.91 -1.62
CA TYR A 162 -16.64 5.13 -0.40
C TYR A 162 -17.50 5.89 0.62
N VAL A 163 -17.21 7.16 0.87
CA VAL A 163 -18.00 8.01 1.78
C VAL A 163 -19.42 8.17 1.28
N PHE A 164 -19.63 8.33 -0.03
CA PHE A 164 -20.97 8.38 -0.61
C PHE A 164 -21.76 7.10 -0.31
N ARG A 165 -21.18 5.92 -0.55
CA ARG A 165 -21.82 4.63 -0.24
C ARG A 165 -22.13 4.47 1.24
N TRP A 166 -21.24 4.94 2.12
CA TRP A 166 -21.50 4.92 3.56
C TRP A 166 -22.70 5.79 3.94
N ARG A 167 -22.79 7.01 3.38
CA ARG A 167 -23.95 7.89 3.59
C ARG A 167 -25.25 7.28 3.07
N THR A 168 -25.23 6.63 1.90
CA THR A 168 -26.39 5.89 1.38
C THR A 168 -26.83 4.80 2.36
N ALA A 169 -25.89 4.00 2.86
CA ALA A 169 -26.18 2.94 3.81
C ALA A 169 -26.78 3.47 5.12
N MET A 170 -26.30 4.62 5.61
CA MET A 170 -26.91 5.28 6.77
C MET A 170 -28.34 5.71 6.49
N ASN A 171 -28.60 6.38 5.36
CA ASN A 171 -29.95 6.84 5.01
C ASN A 171 -30.93 5.66 4.93
N GLU A 172 -30.56 4.58 4.23
CA GLU A 172 -31.38 3.37 4.10
C GLU A 172 -31.65 2.63 5.42
N HIS A 173 -30.86 2.89 6.47
CA HIS A 173 -31.02 2.23 7.77
C HIS A 173 -31.87 3.04 8.74
N TYR A 174 -31.92 4.37 8.57
CA TYR A 174 -32.57 5.28 9.51
C TYR A 174 -33.89 5.87 8.99
N MET A 175 -34.10 5.90 7.67
CA MET A 175 -35.36 6.30 7.03
C MET A 175 -36.14 5.07 6.60
#